data_AF-A0AAV2A6R5-F1
#
_entry.id   AF-A0AAV2A6R5-F1
#
_cell.length_a   1.000
_cell.length_b   1.000
_cell.length_c   1.000
_cell.angle_alpha   90.00
_cell.angle_beta   90.00
_cell.angle_gamma   90.00
#
_symmetry.space_group_name_H-M   'P 1'
#
loop_
_entity.id
_entity.type
_entity.pdbx_description
1 polymer ?
#
loop_
_entity_poly.entity_id
_entity_poly.type
_entity_poly.pdbx_seq_one_letter_code
_entity_poly.pdbx_strand_id
1 'polypeptide(L)'
;MLLTTIHLCCLSLLMLCAGEQKYPYDGPENEITIHVTPGSTECFYQKAKAQQTLEIEYQVIDANFGDVNINQELDINFQLFSPSGKELISDFKQSDANHRVPLLKYEKI
;
A
#
# COMPACT_ATOMS: atom_id res chain seq x y z
N MET A 1 -24.21 -26.05 35.30
CA MET A 1 -23.81 -24.63 35.42
C MET A 1 -22.38 -24.39 34.99
N LEU A 2 -21.39 -25.19 35.41
CA LEU A 2 -19.98 -25.04 35.01
C LEU A 2 -19.72 -25.36 33.52
N LEU A 3 -20.43 -26.34 32.95
CA LEU A 3 -20.25 -26.76 31.55
C LEU A 3 -20.84 -25.75 30.55
N THR A 4 -21.95 -25.10 30.93
CA THR A 4 -22.64 -24.09 30.12
C THR A 4 -21.85 -22.78 30.06
N THR A 5 -21.14 -22.40 31.13
CA THR A 5 -20.27 -21.22 31.15
C THR A 5 -19.00 -21.41 30.31
N ILE A 6 -18.41 -22.61 30.30
CA ILE A 6 -17.25 -22.92 29.44
C ILE A 6 -17.63 -22.87 27.95
N HIS A 7 -18.80 -23.40 27.58
CA HIS A 7 -19.30 -23.36 26.20
C HIS A 7 -19.55 -21.92 25.71
N LEU A 8 -20.21 -21.09 26.54
CA LEU A 8 -20.45 -19.68 26.20
C LEU A 8 -19.15 -18.90 26.06
N CYS A 9 -18.17 -19.14 26.94
CA CYS A 9 -16.86 -18.48 26.89
C CYS A 9 -16.10 -18.85 25.60
N CYS A 10 -16.14 -20.14 25.20
CA CYS A 10 -15.50 -20.63 24.00
C CYS A 10 -16.14 -20.02 22.73
N LEU A 11 -17.48 -19.92 22.69
CA LEU A 11 -18.20 -19.29 21.59
C LEU A 11 -17.88 -17.79 21.47
N SER A 12 -17.73 -17.08 22.60
CA SER A 12 -17.32 -15.67 22.59
C SER A 12 -15.86 -15.47 22.13
N LEU A 13 -14.96 -16.40 22.43
CA LEU A 13 -13.55 -16.33 22.00
C LEU A 13 -13.39 -16.58 20.49
N LEU A 14 -14.20 -17.48 19.92
CA LEU A 14 -14.23 -17.78 18.49
C LEU A 14 -14.65 -16.57 17.63
N MET A 15 -15.57 -15.74 18.14
CA MET A 15 -16.04 -14.54 17.42
C MET A 15 -15.00 -13.40 17.41
N LEU A 16 -14.07 -13.36 18.37
CA LEU A 16 -13.03 -12.32 18.40
C LEU A 16 -11.88 -12.61 17.42
N CYS A 17 -11.67 -13.88 17.06
CA CYS A 17 -10.64 -14.29 16.09
C CYS A 17 -11.10 -14.20 14.63
N ALA A 18 -12.40 -14.05 14.37
CA ALA A 18 -12.97 -13.97 13.02
C ALA A 18 -13.00 -12.54 12.45
N GLY A 19 -12.43 -11.57 13.15
CA GLY A 19 -12.20 -10.24 12.60
C GLY A 19 -11.11 -10.28 11.54
N GLU A 20 -11.44 -10.66 10.31
CA GLU A 20 -10.62 -10.31 9.15
C GLU A 20 -10.57 -8.77 9.10
N GLN A 21 -9.46 -8.19 9.53
CA GLN A 21 -9.19 -6.79 9.23
C GLN A 21 -9.01 -6.70 7.71
N LYS A 22 -10.10 -6.42 6.99
CA LYS A 22 -10.00 -5.92 5.62
C LYS A 22 -9.20 -4.63 5.70
N TYR A 23 -7.94 -4.70 5.31
CA TYR A 23 -7.13 -3.51 5.15
C TYR A 23 -7.88 -2.54 4.24
N PRO A 24 -7.86 -1.23 4.52
CA PRO A 24 -8.61 -0.23 3.74
C PRO A 24 -8.20 -0.14 2.25
N TYR A 25 -7.30 -1.01 1.77
CA TYR A 25 -6.74 -1.07 0.42
C TYR A 25 -7.31 -2.21 -0.46
N ASP A 26 -8.29 -2.99 0.01
CA ASP A 26 -8.81 -4.15 -0.75
C ASP A 26 -9.82 -3.76 -1.86
N GLY A 27 -9.99 -2.46 -2.12
CA GLY A 27 -10.82 -1.92 -3.20
C GLY A 27 -10.13 -1.97 -4.58
N PRO A 28 -10.89 -1.87 -5.69
CA PRO A 28 -10.34 -1.77 -7.04
C PRO A 28 -9.70 -0.40 -7.32
N GLU A 29 -10.11 0.62 -6.58
CA GLU A 29 -9.61 2.00 -6.62
C GLU A 29 -9.34 2.42 -5.17
N ASN A 30 -8.16 2.96 -4.90
CA ASN A 30 -7.74 3.40 -3.57
C ASN A 30 -7.01 4.73 -3.70
N GLU A 31 -7.37 5.69 -2.86
CA GLU A 31 -6.71 6.99 -2.74
C GLU A 31 -6.26 7.18 -1.30
N ILE A 32 -4.99 7.56 -1.10
CA ILE A 32 -4.37 7.65 0.21
C ILE A 32 -3.40 8.82 0.30
N THR A 33 -3.28 9.36 1.51
CA THR A 33 -2.25 10.33 1.86
C THR A 33 -1.41 9.76 2.99
N ILE A 34 -0.10 9.76 2.81
CA ILE A 34 0.85 9.20 3.77
C ILE A 34 1.95 10.20 4.09
N HIS A 35 2.58 10.00 5.24
CA HIS A 35 3.79 10.70 5.62
C HIS A 35 4.96 9.74 5.51
N VAL A 36 5.96 10.08 4.68
CA VAL A 36 7.21 9.33 4.59
C VAL A 36 8.24 10.07 5.43
N THR A 37 8.83 9.38 6.42
CA THR A 37 9.87 9.98 7.25
C THR A 37 11.21 10.04 6.50
N PRO A 38 12.12 10.99 6.80
CA PRO A 38 13.38 11.06 6.10
C PRO A 38 14.20 9.79 6.23
N GLY A 39 14.72 9.32 5.10
CA GLY A 39 15.49 8.09 5.04
C GLY A 39 14.66 6.81 5.19
N SER A 40 13.31 6.90 5.26
CA SER A 40 12.43 5.73 5.23
C SER A 40 11.84 5.47 3.84
N THR A 41 11.22 4.30 3.71
CA THR A 41 10.49 3.88 2.51
C THR A 41 9.21 3.22 2.98
N GLU A 42 8.08 3.68 2.44
CA GLU A 42 6.77 3.10 2.72
C GLU A 42 6.35 2.22 1.54
N CYS A 43 5.92 0.99 1.84
CA CYS A 43 5.58 0.00 0.82
C CYS A 43 4.11 -0.41 0.92
N PHE A 44 3.42 -0.43 -0.23
CA PHE A 44 2.03 -0.87 -0.36
C PHE A 44 1.94 -2.03 -1.32
N TYR A 45 1.00 -2.94 -1.05
CA TYR A 45 0.80 -4.13 -1.87
C TYR A 45 -0.64 -4.16 -2.37
N GLN A 46 -0.79 -4.06 -3.69
CA GLN A 46 -2.08 -4.19 -4.37
C GLN A 46 -2.18 -5.55 -5.04
N LYS A 47 -3.23 -6.31 -4.69
CA LYS A 47 -3.58 -7.51 -5.46
C LYS A 47 -4.18 -7.07 -6.78
N ALA A 48 -3.71 -7.67 -7.88
CA ALA A 48 -4.23 -7.40 -9.20
C ALA A 48 -4.37 -8.68 -10.02
N LYS A 49 -5.32 -8.70 -10.97
CA LYS A 49 -5.55 -9.85 -11.84
C LYS A 49 -4.79 -9.66 -13.15
N ALA A 50 -4.31 -10.77 -13.70
CA ALA A 50 -3.74 -10.77 -15.04
C ALA A 50 -4.72 -10.16 -16.06
N GLN A 51 -4.17 -9.48 -17.08
CA GLN A 51 -4.90 -8.78 -18.14
C GLN A 51 -5.70 -7.55 -17.68
N GLN A 52 -5.46 -7.05 -16.46
CA GLN A 52 -5.89 -5.71 -16.05
C GLN A 52 -4.79 -4.69 -16.35
N THR A 53 -5.15 -3.41 -16.35
CA THR A 53 -4.17 -2.30 -16.32
C THR A 53 -4.17 -1.75 -14.91
N LEU A 54 -2.99 -1.67 -14.30
CA LEU A 54 -2.79 -0.97 -13.05
C LEU A 54 -2.52 0.50 -13.38
N GLU A 55 -3.34 1.39 -12.84
CA GLU A 55 -3.16 2.84 -12.96
C GLU A 55 -2.71 3.37 -11.60
N ILE A 56 -1.63 4.14 -11.58
CA ILE A 56 -1.03 4.68 -10.37
C ILE A 56 -0.77 6.16 -10.62
N GLU A 57 -1.31 6.99 -9.74
CA GLU A 57 -1.06 8.42 -9.71
C GLU A 57 -0.55 8.79 -8.33
N TYR A 58 0.48 9.63 -8.28
CA TYR A 58 0.98 10.18 -7.03
C TYR A 58 1.32 11.66 -7.16
N GLN A 59 1.24 12.36 -6.04
CA GLN A 59 1.64 13.75 -5.90
C GLN A 59 2.26 13.96 -4.52
N VAL A 60 3.41 14.64 -4.46
CA VAL A 60 4.03 15.13 -3.24
C VAL A 60 3.34 16.44 -2.88
N ILE A 61 2.53 16.40 -1.82
CA ILE A 61 1.69 17.52 -1.40
C ILE A 61 2.37 18.49 -0.42
N ASP A 62 3.37 18.01 0.32
CA ASP A 62 4.16 18.80 1.28
C ASP A 62 5.50 18.09 1.55
N ALA A 63 6.58 18.85 1.74
CA ALA A 63 7.89 18.37 2.15
C ALA A 63 8.43 19.09 3.39
N ASN A 64 7.58 19.80 4.14
CA ASN A 64 7.99 20.52 5.33
C ASN A 64 8.53 19.58 6.41
N PHE A 65 9.82 19.72 6.71
CA PHE A 65 10.46 19.03 7.82
C PHE A 65 10.63 19.96 9.03
N GLY A 66 9.52 20.24 9.72
CA GLY A 66 9.52 21.14 10.87
C GLY A 66 9.84 22.61 10.52
N ASP A 67 9.93 23.45 11.55
CA ASP A 67 10.04 24.92 11.48
C ASP A 67 11.46 25.40 11.06
N VAL A 68 12.06 24.71 10.09
CA VAL A 68 13.39 25.01 9.57
C VAL A 68 13.21 25.53 8.14
N ASN A 69 13.59 26.79 7.92
CA ASN A 69 13.60 27.42 6.59
C ASN A 69 14.72 26.81 5.73
N ILE A 70 14.49 25.60 5.23
CA ILE A 70 15.29 24.93 4.21
C ILE A 70 14.50 25.00 2.91
N ASN A 71 15.16 25.40 1.81
CA ASN A 71 14.59 25.22 0.48
C ASN A 71 14.57 23.71 0.19
N GLN A 72 13.49 23.04 0.56
CA GLN A 72 13.32 21.61 0.37
C GLN A 72 12.68 21.36 -0.99
N GLU A 73 13.23 20.39 -1.71
CA GLU A 73 12.68 19.96 -2.99
C GLU A 73 11.49 19.02 -2.71
N LEU A 74 10.35 19.30 -3.33
CA LEU A 74 9.12 18.52 -3.19
C LEU A 74 9.22 17.27 -4.05
N ASP A 75 10.13 16.36 -3.72
CA ASP A 75 10.39 15.18 -4.52
C ASP A 75 10.53 13.88 -3.72
N ILE A 76 10.21 12.76 -4.38
CA ILE A 76 10.40 11.41 -3.87
C ILE A 76 11.00 10.50 -4.95
N ASN A 77 11.48 9.33 -4.52
CA ASN A 77 11.69 8.20 -5.41
C ASN A 77 10.48 7.28 -5.32
N PHE A 78 10.03 6.76 -6.46
CA PHE A 78 8.90 5.83 -6.54
C PHE A 78 9.33 4.59 -7.32
N GLN A 79 9.02 3.41 -6.78
CA GLN A 79 9.33 2.14 -7.44
C GLN A 79 8.11 1.22 -7.41
N LEU A 80 7.85 0.57 -8.54
CA LEU A 80 6.84 -0.48 -8.65
C LEU A 80 7.54 -1.79 -9.00
N PHE A 81 7.30 -2.81 -8.18
CA PHE A 81 7.77 -4.16 -8.44
C PHE A 81 6.60 -5.09 -8.76
N SER A 82 6.84 -6.01 -9.68
CA SER A 82 5.96 -7.14 -9.90
C SER A 82 5.99 -8.15 -8.75
N PRO A 83 5.05 -9.10 -8.71
CA PRO A 83 5.09 -10.20 -7.73
C PRO A 83 6.36 -11.06 -7.80
N SER A 84 7.06 -11.10 -8.95
CA SER A 84 8.33 -11.81 -9.09
C SER A 84 9.55 -11.00 -8.65
N GLY A 85 9.36 -9.75 -8.21
CA GLY A 85 10.43 -8.83 -7.82
C GLY A 85 11.08 -8.08 -8.99
N LYS A 86 10.59 -8.25 -10.23
CA LYS A 86 11.02 -7.44 -11.37
C LYS A 86 10.55 -5.99 -11.20
N GLU A 87 11.47 -5.04 -11.33
CA GLU A 87 11.16 -3.60 -11.37
C GLU A 87 10.39 -3.26 -12.66
N LEU A 88 9.23 -2.64 -12.50
CA LEU A 88 8.34 -2.21 -13.58
C LEU A 88 8.40 -0.70 -13.80
N ILE A 89 8.55 0.07 -12.73
CA ILE A 89 8.68 1.54 -12.72
C ILE A 89 9.80 1.91 -11.74
N SER A 90 10.60 2.92 -12.10
CA SER A 90 11.63 3.51 -11.26
C SER A 90 11.72 5.01 -11.55
N ASP A 91 11.10 5.81 -10.70
CA ASP A 91 11.14 7.27 -10.76
C ASP A 91 12.15 7.81 -9.74
N PHE A 92 12.94 8.80 -10.15
CA PHE A 92 13.94 9.44 -9.31
C PHE A 92 13.64 10.93 -9.16
N LYS A 93 13.54 11.39 -7.91
CA LYS A 93 13.30 12.80 -7.52
C LYS A 93 12.17 13.45 -8.35
N GLN A 94 10.97 12.86 -8.28
CA GLN A 94 9.77 13.39 -8.91
C GLN A 94 8.78 13.93 -7.88
N SER A 95 8.10 15.03 -8.23
CA SER A 95 7.01 15.62 -7.44
C SER A 95 5.65 14.97 -7.70
N ASP A 96 5.46 14.40 -8.88
CA ASP A 96 4.22 13.79 -9.33
C ASP A 96 4.48 12.88 -10.54
N ALA A 97 3.63 11.88 -10.73
CA ALA A 97 3.57 11.10 -11.96
C ALA A 97 2.23 10.37 -12.10
N ASN A 98 1.90 9.99 -13.34
CA ASN A 98 0.82 9.07 -13.68
C ASN A 98 1.38 7.91 -14.53
N HIS A 99 1.16 6.69 -14.05
CA HIS A 99 1.64 5.46 -14.67
C HIS A 99 0.48 4.54 -15.01
N ARG A 100 0.56 3.89 -16.19
CA ARG A 100 -0.40 2.88 -16.63
C ARG A 100 0.35 1.62 -17.06
N VAL A 101 0.19 0.54 -16.28
CA VAL A 101 0.95 -0.70 -16.42
C VAL A 101 0.04 -1.87 -16.78
N PRO A 102 0.11 -2.40 -18.01
CA PRO A 102 -0.61 -3.61 -18.38
C PRO A 102 -0.04 -4.85 -17.66
N LEU A 103 -0.88 -5.59 -16.94
CA LEU A 103 -0.48 -6.77 -16.19
C LEU A 103 -0.47 -8.00 -17.08
N LEU A 104 0.72 -8.48 -17.42
CA LEU A 104 0.89 -9.67 -18.26
C LEU A 104 0.59 -10.94 -17.47
N LYS A 105 -0.06 -11.91 -18.12
CA LYS A 105 -0.41 -13.22 -17.52
C LYS A 105 0.80 -14.10 -17.22
N TYR A 106 1.94 -13.79 -17.84
CA TYR A 106 3.18 -14.55 -17.73
C TYR A 106 4.35 -13.57 -17.61
N GLU A 107 4.82 -13.35 -16.39
CA GLU A 107 6.18 -12.86 -16.23
C GLU A 107 7.11 -14.01 -16.58
N LYS A 108 7.72 -13.91 -17.76
CA LYS A 108 8.62 -14.92 -18.30
C LYS A 108 9.86 -14.95 -17.42
N ILE A 109 9.96 -15.99 -16.57
CA ILE A 109 11.21 -16.43 -15.95
C ILE A 109 12.12 -16.95 -17.06
#